data_AF-A0A7J2VV93-F1
#
_entry.id   AF-A0A7J2VV93-F1
#
_cell.length_a   1.000
_cell.length_b   1.000
_cell.length_c   1.000
_cell.angle_alpha   90.00
_cell.angle_beta   90.00
_cell.angle_gamma   90.00
#
_symmetry.space_group_name_H-M   'P 1'
#
loop_
_entity.id
_entity.type
_entity.pdbx_description
1 polymer ?
#
loop_
_entity_poly.entity_id
_entity_poly.type
_entity_poly.pdbx_seq_one_letter_code
_entity_poly.pdbx_strand_id
1 'polypeptide(L)'
;MESDESKKQEEFELIPVTPLRRLEKRIEELEKKASINERELYREIIQIVRMNQEIVDALIKANDSLRIELSKLPLKLEELTKKIDELIELIKAAGEEETESKVSVDNKPLVEKIEKLTEINNKILENNEALISLLEEISKKLTKPLPPVPPKPPTASRPPFTQ
;
A
#
# COMPACT_ATOMS: atom_id res chain seq x y z
N MET A 1 -43.27 100.49 -67.18
CA MET A 1 -42.84 99.93 -65.88
C MET A 1 -43.01 98.43 -66.00
N GLU A 2 -42.03 97.74 -66.59
CA GLU A 2 -42.14 96.31 -66.86
C GLU A 2 -40.74 95.76 -67.07
N SER A 3 -39.99 95.61 -65.97
CA SER A 3 -38.63 95.05 -66.00
C SER A 3 -38.10 94.87 -64.57
N ASP A 4 -38.75 94.05 -63.76
CA ASP A 4 -38.13 93.59 -62.50
C ASP A 4 -38.52 92.16 -62.06
N GLU A 5 -39.42 91.46 -62.75
CA GLU A 5 -39.79 90.08 -62.39
C GLU A 5 -38.96 88.99 -63.09
N SER A 6 -38.16 89.31 -64.12
CA SER A 6 -37.39 88.28 -64.86
C SER A 6 -36.00 87.96 -64.30
N LYS A 7 -35.59 88.59 -63.18
CA LYS A 7 -34.26 88.38 -62.55
C LYS A 7 -34.29 87.50 -61.29
N LYS A 8 -35.45 86.94 -60.93
CA LYS A 8 -35.55 85.84 -59.96
C LYS A 8 -35.54 84.48 -60.65
N GLN A 9 -34.79 84.34 -61.74
CA GLN A 9 -34.41 83.03 -62.25
C GLN A 9 -33.41 82.45 -61.25
N GLU A 10 -33.97 81.72 -60.29
CA GLU A 10 -33.35 80.66 -59.48
C GLU A 10 -31.84 80.54 -59.69
N GLU A 11 -31.08 81.30 -58.90
CA GLU A 11 -29.65 81.08 -58.72
C GLU A 11 -29.48 79.72 -58.05
N PHE A 12 -29.43 78.67 -58.85
CA PHE A 12 -29.02 77.35 -58.37
C PHE A 12 -27.52 77.40 -58.08
N GLU A 13 -27.16 77.32 -56.81
CA GLU A 13 -25.80 76.95 -56.44
C GLU A 13 -25.54 75.54 -56.99
N LEU A 14 -24.60 75.44 -57.94
CA LEU A 14 -24.17 74.17 -58.50
C LEU A 14 -23.42 73.40 -57.41
N ILE A 15 -24.14 72.65 -56.58
CA ILE A 15 -23.52 71.78 -55.58
C ILE A 15 -22.78 70.70 -56.36
N PRO A 16 -21.44 70.62 -56.27
CA PRO A 16 -20.70 69.59 -56.96
C PRO A 16 -21.21 68.22 -56.49
N VAL A 17 -21.62 67.35 -57.42
CA VAL A 17 -22.16 66.02 -57.11
C VAL A 17 -21.07 65.02 -56.69
N THR A 18 -19.80 65.38 -56.82
CA THR A 18 -18.65 64.51 -56.54
C THR A 18 -18.54 64.09 -55.07
N PRO A 19 -18.72 64.97 -54.07
CA PRO A 19 -18.80 64.58 -52.67
C PRO A 19 -20.00 63.69 -52.36
N LEU A 20 -21.17 63.95 -52.97
CA LEU A 20 -22.37 63.12 -52.80
C LEU A 20 -22.15 61.70 -53.33
N ARG A 21 -21.58 61.56 -54.55
CA ARG A 21 -21.21 60.25 -55.11
C ARG A 21 -20.16 59.52 -54.27
N ARG A 22 -19.23 60.24 -53.63
CA ARG A 22 -18.26 59.63 -52.70
C ARG A 22 -18.93 59.14 -51.41
N LEU A 23 -19.93 59.87 -50.92
CA LEU A 23 -20.70 59.45 -49.75
C LEU A 23 -21.60 58.27 -50.08
N GLU A 24 -22.28 58.29 -51.23
CA GLU A 24 -23.09 57.18 -51.72
C GLU A 24 -22.26 55.90 -51.88
N LYS A 25 -21.08 55.99 -52.52
CA LYS A 25 -20.17 54.85 -52.64
C LYS A 25 -19.66 54.35 -51.28
N ARG A 26 -19.40 55.25 -50.34
CA ARG A 26 -19.02 54.88 -48.95
C ARG A 26 -20.17 54.23 -48.19
N ILE A 27 -21.41 54.70 -48.38
CA ILE A 27 -22.61 54.09 -47.79
C ILE A 27 -22.85 52.71 -48.39
N GLU A 28 -22.74 52.56 -49.70
CA GLU A 28 -22.86 51.25 -50.38
C GLU A 28 -21.78 50.26 -49.90
N GLU A 29 -20.54 50.72 -49.71
CA GLU A 29 -19.46 49.91 -49.14
C GLU A 29 -19.71 49.55 -47.67
N LEU A 30 -20.34 50.43 -46.89
CA LEU A 30 -20.70 50.18 -45.49
C LEU A 30 -21.91 49.24 -45.37
N GLU A 31 -22.93 49.39 -46.21
CA GLU A 31 -24.10 48.50 -46.24
C GLU A 31 -23.72 47.08 -46.67
N LYS A 32 -22.80 46.94 -47.62
CA LYS A 32 -22.23 45.63 -48.00
C LYS A 32 -21.44 44.99 -46.85
N LYS A 33 -20.81 45.77 -45.98
CA LYS A 33 -20.10 45.27 -44.79
C LYS A 33 -21.03 45.01 -43.61
N ALA A 34 -22.08 45.81 -43.45
CA ALA A 34 -23.03 45.69 -42.35
C ALA A 34 -24.04 44.55 -42.56
N SER A 35 -24.38 44.22 -43.80
CA SER A 35 -25.37 43.18 -44.14
C SER A 35 -24.86 41.74 -44.00
N ILE A 36 -23.59 41.51 -43.62
CA ILE A 36 -22.98 40.17 -43.62
C ILE A 36 -23.16 39.38 -42.32
N ASN A 37 -23.39 39.99 -41.15
CA ASN A 37 -23.10 39.24 -39.91
C ASN A 37 -24.27 38.53 -39.21
N GLU A 38 -25.54 38.84 -39.47
CA GLU A 38 -26.62 38.21 -38.68
C GLU A 38 -26.77 36.72 -39.00
N ARG A 39 -26.77 36.34 -40.28
CA ARG A 39 -26.91 34.94 -40.71
C ARG A 39 -25.71 34.08 -40.32
N GLU A 40 -24.51 34.65 -40.29
CA GLU A 40 -23.31 33.95 -39.84
C GLU A 40 -23.33 33.73 -38.33
N LEU A 41 -23.71 34.74 -37.54
CA LEU A 41 -23.92 34.60 -36.10
C LEU A 41 -24.98 33.54 -35.76
N TYR A 42 -26.11 33.50 -36.49
CA TYR A 42 -27.10 32.44 -36.31
C TYR A 42 -26.54 31.04 -36.61
N ARG A 43 -25.68 30.91 -37.64
CA ARG A 43 -25.01 29.63 -37.94
C ARG A 43 -24.04 29.23 -36.83
N GLU A 44 -23.25 30.16 -36.32
CA GLU A 44 -22.33 29.91 -35.21
C GLU A 44 -23.08 29.50 -33.94
N ILE A 45 -24.18 30.17 -33.61
CA ILE A 45 -25.03 29.80 -32.46
C ILE A 45 -25.57 28.38 -32.62
N ILE A 46 -26.09 28.03 -33.81
CA ILE A 46 -26.58 26.67 -34.09
C ILE A 46 -25.45 25.64 -33.97
N GLN A 47 -24.24 25.97 -34.42
CA GLN A 47 -23.08 25.10 -34.30
C GLN A 47 -22.67 24.89 -32.84
N ILE A 48 -22.67 25.95 -32.02
CA ILE A 48 -22.42 25.86 -30.57
C ILE A 48 -23.48 24.99 -29.89
N VAL A 49 -24.75 25.18 -30.22
CA VAL A 49 -25.84 24.35 -29.68
C VAL A 49 -25.67 22.88 -30.07
N ARG A 50 -25.31 22.59 -31.32
CA ARG A 50 -25.05 21.23 -31.78
C ARG A 50 -23.87 20.61 -31.03
N MET A 51 -22.77 21.34 -30.89
CA MET A 51 -21.59 20.86 -30.18
C MET A 51 -21.89 20.62 -28.68
N ASN A 52 -22.67 21.49 -28.05
CA ASN A 52 -23.12 21.28 -26.67
C ASN A 52 -24.02 20.04 -26.57
N GLN A 53 -24.91 19.79 -27.53
CA GLN A 53 -25.74 18.58 -27.53
C GLN A 53 -24.89 17.32 -27.68
N GLU A 54 -23.87 17.34 -28.55
CA GLU A 54 -22.92 16.22 -28.69
C GLU A 54 -22.15 15.95 -27.38
N ILE A 55 -21.73 17.02 -26.68
CA ILE A 55 -21.08 16.91 -25.37
C ILE A 55 -22.04 16.32 -24.32
N VAL A 56 -23.28 16.81 -24.28
CA VAL A 56 -24.30 16.31 -23.36
C VAL A 56 -24.60 14.84 -23.63
N ASP A 57 -24.73 14.44 -24.89
CA ASP A 57 -24.97 13.04 -25.27
C ASP A 57 -23.78 12.14 -24.89
N ALA A 58 -22.54 12.62 -25.09
CA ALA A 58 -21.35 11.93 -24.66
C ALA A 58 -21.28 11.78 -23.13
N LEU A 59 -21.67 12.83 -22.39
CA LEU A 59 -21.73 12.82 -20.93
C LEU A 59 -22.78 11.82 -20.42
N ILE A 60 -23.97 11.79 -21.03
CA ILE A 60 -25.01 10.82 -20.69
C ILE A 60 -24.49 9.39 -20.91
N LYS A 61 -23.90 9.11 -22.07
CA LYS A 61 -23.33 7.79 -22.38
C LYS A 61 -22.23 7.39 -21.40
N ALA A 62 -21.33 8.31 -21.05
CA ALA A 62 -20.27 8.06 -20.08
C ALA A 62 -20.86 7.78 -18.68
N ASN A 63 -21.88 8.54 -18.27
CA ASN A 63 -22.55 8.35 -16.99
C ASN A 63 -23.27 6.99 -16.94
N ASP A 64 -23.99 6.61 -17.99
CA ASP A 64 -24.64 5.30 -18.08
C ASP A 64 -23.62 4.16 -18.02
N SER A 65 -22.49 4.28 -18.73
CA SER A 65 -21.39 3.32 -18.67
C SER A 65 -20.83 3.18 -17.25
N LEU A 66 -20.56 4.31 -16.59
CA LEU A 66 -20.07 4.33 -15.20
C LEU A 66 -21.09 3.71 -14.25
N ARG A 67 -22.38 3.99 -14.44
CA ARG A 67 -23.46 3.41 -13.63
C ARG A 67 -23.51 1.89 -13.79
N ILE A 68 -23.31 1.38 -15.00
CA ILE A 68 -23.22 -0.06 -15.27
C ILE A 68 -21.99 -0.66 -14.58
N GLU A 69 -20.83 -0.02 -14.66
CA GLU A 69 -19.61 -0.50 -13.98
C GLU A 69 -19.77 -0.51 -12.46
N LEU A 70 -20.35 0.55 -11.90
CA LEU A 70 -20.69 0.62 -10.48
C LEU A 70 -21.65 -0.49 -10.07
N SER A 71 -22.66 -0.82 -10.88
CA SER A 71 -23.58 -1.93 -10.59
C SER A 71 -22.91 -3.31 -10.58
N LYS A 72 -21.77 -3.47 -11.26
CA LYS A 72 -21.01 -4.74 -11.29
C LYS A 72 -20.08 -4.90 -10.09
N LEU A 73 -19.74 -3.82 -9.39
CA LEU A 73 -18.82 -3.87 -8.24
C LEU A 73 -19.36 -4.69 -7.06
N PRO A 74 -20.63 -4.53 -6.63
CA PRO A 74 -21.19 -5.36 -5.56
C PRO A 74 -21.08 -6.87 -5.84
N LEU A 75 -21.36 -7.29 -7.08
CA LEU A 75 -21.25 -8.70 -7.48
C LEU A 75 -19.81 -9.22 -7.34
N LYS A 76 -18.82 -8.43 -7.79
CA LYS A 76 -17.40 -8.79 -7.63
C LYS A 76 -16.97 -8.82 -6.17
N LEU A 77 -17.52 -7.94 -5.33
CA LEU A 77 -17.26 -7.93 -3.90
C LEU A 77 -17.86 -9.17 -3.23
N GLU A 78 -19.08 -9.56 -3.58
CA GLU A 78 -19.69 -10.80 -3.07
C GLU A 78 -18.87 -12.05 -3.46
N GLU A 79 -18.40 -12.12 -4.70
CA GLU A 79 -17.49 -13.19 -5.15
C GLU A 79 -16.18 -13.21 -4.35
N LEU A 80 -15.61 -12.04 -4.06
CA LEU A 80 -14.40 -11.94 -3.25
C LEU A 80 -14.65 -12.37 -1.80
N THR A 81 -15.76 -11.92 -1.21
CA THR A 81 -16.17 -12.33 0.15
C THR A 81 -16.33 -13.84 0.23
N LYS A 82 -17.00 -14.47 -0.75
CA LYS A 82 -17.12 -15.94 -0.80
C LYS A 82 -15.77 -16.64 -0.84
N LYS A 83 -14.83 -16.17 -1.67
CA LYS A 83 -13.47 -16.74 -1.73
C LYS A 83 -12.72 -16.59 -0.42
N ILE A 84 -12.93 -15.49 0.30
CA ILE A 84 -12.34 -15.27 1.62
C ILE A 84 -12.97 -16.22 2.63
N ASP A 85 -14.30 -16.41 2.61
CA ASP A 85 -14.99 -17.35 3.49
C ASP A 85 -14.52 -18.80 3.22
N GLU A 86 -14.42 -19.21 1.96
CA GLU A 86 -13.85 -20.51 1.54
C GLU A 86 -12.40 -20.66 2.02
N LEU A 87 -11.58 -19.62 1.89
CA LEU A 87 -10.20 -19.64 2.40
C LEU A 87 -10.17 -19.80 3.93
N ILE A 88 -11.05 -19.11 4.65
CA ILE A 88 -11.17 -19.23 6.10
C ILE A 88 -11.62 -20.65 6.48
N GLU A 89 -12.57 -21.23 5.74
CA GLU A 89 -13.00 -22.62 5.94
C GLU A 89 -11.85 -23.60 5.71
N LEU A 90 -11.05 -23.42 4.66
CA LEU A 90 -9.86 -24.25 4.41
C LEU A 90 -8.81 -24.09 5.51
N ILE A 91 -8.59 -22.88 6.03
CA ILE A 91 -7.67 -22.64 7.15
C ILE A 91 -8.20 -23.32 8.42
N LYS A 92 -9.50 -23.22 8.70
CA LYS A 92 -10.13 -23.91 9.83
C LYS A 92 -9.99 -25.41 9.69
N ALA A 93 -10.30 -25.98 8.53
CA ALA A 93 -10.16 -27.40 8.25
C ALA A 93 -8.70 -27.87 8.39
N ALA A 94 -7.72 -27.10 7.91
CA ALA A 94 -6.30 -27.43 8.09
C ALA A 94 -5.85 -27.35 9.56
N GLY A 95 -6.37 -26.38 10.32
CA GLY A 95 -6.11 -26.26 11.77
C GLY A 95 -6.80 -27.34 12.60
N GLU A 96 -8.00 -27.76 12.21
CA GLU A 96 -8.74 -28.88 12.80
C GLU A 96 -8.07 -30.21 12.45
N GLU A 97 -7.62 -30.41 11.21
CA GLU A 97 -6.86 -31.60 10.82
C GLU A 97 -5.52 -31.69 11.58
N GLU A 98 -4.80 -30.58 11.80
CA GLU A 98 -3.61 -30.58 12.66
C GLU A 98 -3.91 -30.89 14.14
N THR A 99 -5.09 -30.54 14.64
CA THR A 99 -5.46 -30.77 16.05
C THR A 99 -6.11 -32.14 16.27
N GLU A 100 -6.95 -32.63 15.36
CA GLU A 100 -7.53 -33.97 15.41
C GLU A 100 -6.49 -35.06 15.10
N SER A 101 -5.53 -34.81 14.19
CA SER A 101 -4.42 -35.73 13.90
C SER A 101 -3.41 -35.83 15.04
N LYS A 102 -3.24 -34.79 15.85
CA LYS A 102 -2.31 -34.79 17.01
C LYS A 102 -2.94 -35.25 18.31
N VAL A 103 -4.27 -35.29 18.43
CA VAL A 103 -4.95 -35.66 19.69
C VAL A 103 -5.43 -37.12 19.72
N SER A 104 -5.65 -37.77 18.57
CA SER A 104 -6.37 -39.06 18.56
C SER A 104 -5.57 -40.31 18.17
N VAL A 105 -4.32 -40.21 17.68
CA VAL A 105 -3.50 -41.39 17.34
C VAL A 105 -2.07 -41.27 17.90
N ASP A 106 -1.79 -42.06 18.94
CA ASP A 106 -0.45 -42.44 19.44
C ASP A 106 0.46 -41.44 20.17
N ASN A 107 -0.08 -40.53 20.99
CA ASN A 107 0.76 -39.84 21.99
C ASN A 107 1.12 -40.70 23.21
N LYS A 108 0.42 -41.82 23.47
CA LYS A 108 0.72 -42.74 24.60
C LYS A 108 2.16 -43.26 24.58
N PRO A 109 2.68 -43.87 23.49
CA PRO A 109 4.07 -44.33 23.47
C PRO A 109 5.09 -43.20 23.54
N LEU A 110 4.71 -41.98 23.11
CA LEU A 110 5.58 -40.80 23.20
C LEU A 110 5.65 -40.28 24.64
N VAL A 111 4.51 -40.18 25.32
CA VAL A 111 4.41 -39.80 26.73
C VAL A 111 5.14 -40.82 27.61
N GLU A 112 4.96 -42.12 27.38
CA GLU A 112 5.70 -43.17 28.11
C GLU A 112 7.22 -43.10 27.89
N LYS A 113 7.67 -42.75 26.67
CA LYS A 113 9.11 -42.54 26.41
C LYS A 113 9.63 -41.29 27.10
N ILE A 114 8.85 -40.21 27.14
CA ILE A 114 9.21 -38.98 27.85
C ILE A 114 9.26 -39.22 29.36
N GLU A 115 8.31 -39.97 29.93
CA GLU A 115 8.33 -40.36 31.34
C GLU A 115 9.55 -41.23 31.66
N LYS A 116 9.84 -42.26 30.85
CA LYS A 116 11.04 -43.09 31.02
C LYS A 116 12.34 -42.30 30.90
N LEU A 117 12.43 -41.35 29.97
CA LEU A 117 13.59 -40.46 29.86
C LEU A 117 13.72 -39.54 31.07
N THR A 118 12.60 -39.08 31.63
CA THR A 118 12.58 -38.25 32.84
C THR A 118 13.04 -39.06 34.05
N GLU A 119 12.58 -40.30 34.21
CA GLU A 119 13.04 -41.21 35.27
C GLU A 119 14.53 -41.53 35.16
N ILE A 120 15.02 -41.81 33.95
CA ILE A 120 16.44 -42.09 33.72
C ILE A 120 17.29 -40.85 34.05
N ASN A 121 16.87 -39.66 33.61
CA ASN A 121 17.59 -38.42 33.92
C ASN A 121 17.62 -38.13 35.43
N ASN A 122 16.51 -38.33 36.15
CA ASN A 122 16.49 -38.19 37.61
C ASN A 122 17.45 -39.16 38.29
N LYS A 123 17.48 -40.43 37.86
CA LYS A 123 18.42 -41.42 38.38
C LYS A 123 19.88 -41.08 38.07
N ILE A 124 20.15 -40.49 36.91
CA ILE A 124 21.49 -40.00 36.55
C ILE A 124 21.89 -38.82 37.45
N LEU A 125 20.97 -37.89 37.73
CA LEU A 125 21.22 -36.77 38.64
C LEU A 125 21.55 -37.26 40.05
N GLU A 126 20.77 -38.19 40.59
CA GLU A 126 21.04 -38.81 41.90
C GLU A 126 22.40 -39.50 41.94
N ASN A 127 22.73 -40.29 40.91
CA ASN A 127 24.04 -40.94 40.81
C ASN A 127 25.19 -39.94 40.69
N ASN A 128 25.00 -38.86 39.93
CA ASN A 128 26.00 -37.80 39.80
C ASN A 128 26.20 -37.07 41.13
N GLU A 129 25.13 -36.80 41.87
CA GLU A 129 25.21 -36.21 43.22
C GLU A 129 25.95 -37.13 44.19
N ALA A 130 25.66 -38.44 44.17
CA ALA A 130 26.38 -39.43 44.96
C ALA A 130 27.88 -39.51 44.58
N LEU A 131 28.20 -39.46 43.28
CA LEU A 131 29.59 -39.44 42.81
C LEU A 131 30.33 -38.16 43.22
N ILE A 132 29.67 -37.00 43.15
CA ILE A 132 30.22 -35.73 43.63
C ILE A 132 30.49 -35.81 45.13
N SER A 133 29.56 -36.36 45.92
CA SER A 133 29.75 -36.56 47.36
C SER A 133 30.95 -37.46 47.67
N LEU A 134 31.10 -38.58 46.94
CA LEU A 134 32.26 -39.47 47.06
C LEU A 134 33.57 -38.77 46.66
N LEU A 135 33.55 -37.97 45.59
CA LEU A 135 34.69 -37.16 45.17
C LEU A 135 35.08 -36.13 46.23
N GLU A 136 34.10 -35.50 46.89
CA GLU A 136 34.34 -34.60 48.02
C GLU A 136 34.94 -35.33 49.23
N GLU A 137 34.49 -36.54 49.55
CA GLU A 137 35.07 -37.36 50.60
C GLU A 137 36.52 -37.76 50.30
N ILE A 138 36.81 -38.16 49.06
CA ILE A 138 38.17 -38.47 48.62
C ILE A 138 39.05 -37.22 48.67
N SER A 139 38.54 -36.08 48.20
CA SER A 139 39.21 -34.79 48.30
C SER A 139 39.54 -34.44 49.75
N LYS A 140 38.59 -34.59 50.69
CA LYS A 140 38.79 -34.39 52.13
C LYS A 140 39.82 -35.36 52.73
N LYS A 141 39.88 -36.61 52.26
CA LYS A 141 40.88 -37.59 52.70
C LYS A 141 42.28 -37.27 52.16
N LEU A 142 42.39 -36.73 50.94
CA LEU A 142 43.65 -36.32 50.33
C LEU A 142 44.18 -34.99 50.86
N THR A 143 43.30 -34.08 51.25
CA THR A 143 43.66 -32.78 51.87
C THR A 143 43.88 -32.87 53.38
N LYS A 144 43.69 -34.04 54.00
CA LYS A 144 44.00 -34.24 55.42
C LYS A 144 45.53 -34.24 55.59
N PRO A 145 46.11 -33.29 56.36
CA PRO A 145 47.55 -33.22 56.55
C PRO A 145 48.06 -34.50 57.24
N LEU A 146 49.17 -35.03 56.74
CA LEU A 146 49.86 -36.19 57.30
C LEU A 146 50.12 -36.00 58.81
N PRO A 147 49.92 -37.03 59.65
CA PRO A 147 50.28 -36.96 61.06
C PRO A 147 51.79 -36.70 61.21
N PRO A 148 52.20 -35.94 62.24
CA PRO A 148 53.60 -35.59 62.44
C PRO A 148 54.44 -36.86 62.60
N VAL A 149 55.49 -36.96 61.79
CA VAL A 149 56.46 -38.06 61.82
C VAL A 149 57.08 -38.13 63.22
N PRO A 150 57.14 -39.32 63.87
CA PRO A 150 57.74 -39.45 65.19
C PRO A 150 59.24 -39.10 65.17
N PRO A 151 59.76 -38.53 66.28
CA PRO A 151 61.15 -38.07 66.34
C PRO A 151 62.13 -39.23 66.19
N LYS A 152 63.13 -39.03 65.33
CA LYS A 152 64.20 -39.98 65.02
C LYS A 152 65.02 -40.26 66.30
N PRO A 153 65.18 -41.52 66.75
CA PRO A 153 65.98 -41.84 67.93
C PRO A 153 67.48 -41.56 67.68
N PRO A 154 68.23 -41.17 68.73
CA PRO A 154 69.64 -40.81 68.60
C PRO A 154 70.49 -42.04 68.22
N THR A 155 71.19 -41.92 67.09
CA THR A 155 72.23 -42.85 66.65
C THR A 155 73.38 -42.85 67.66
N ALA A 156 73.53 -43.94 68.40
CA ALA A 156 74.71 -44.19 69.22
C ALA A 156 75.93 -44.43 68.30
N SER A 157 76.99 -43.64 68.51
CA SER A 157 78.28 -43.81 67.86
C SER A 157 78.93 -45.12 68.31
N ARG A 158 79.21 -46.00 67.36
CA ARG A 158 79.95 -47.25 67.57
C ARG A 158 81.47 -46.92 67.67
N PRO A 159 82.22 -47.49 68.62
CA PRO A 159 83.64 -47.18 68.84
C PRO A 159 84.57 -47.78 67.76
N PRO A 160 85.82 -47.28 67.67
CA PRO A 160 86.75 -47.61 66.58
C PRO A 160 87.36 -49.00 66.77
N PHE A 161 87.47 -49.75 65.69
CA PHE A 161 88.33 -50.93 65.62
C PHE A 161 89.67 -50.53 65.00
N THR A 162 90.72 -50.74 65.79
CA THR A 162 92.12 -50.76 65.39
C THR A 162 92.43 -51.98 64.52
N GLN A 163 93.26 -51.77 63.50
CA GLN A 163 94.21 -52.76 62.98
C GLN A 163 95.61 -52.22 63.20
#